data_AF-A0A7L3TGW8-F1
#
_entry.id   AF-A0A7L3TGW8-F1
#
_cell.length_a   1.000
_cell.length_b   1.000
_cell.length_c   1.000
_cell.angle_alpha   90.00
_cell.angle_beta   90.00
_cell.angle_gamma   90.00
#
_symmetry.space_group_name_H-M   'P 1'
#
loop_
_entity.id
_entity.type
_entity.pdbx_description
1 polymer ?
#
loop_
_entity_poly.entity_id
_entity_poly.type
_entity_poly.pdbx_seq_one_letter_code
_entity_poly.pdbx_strand_id
1 'polypeptide(L)'
;QLEDLKNEIEKRQAKNATRLSEEISQLGAPTQGREEKSQQSVSEFIQCGKVTFQLPADISPEPEERVCHFSWRSSTLKETLKKLQATVTLDPDTAHPDLVLSEDLKSVRRGERRRDLPDNPERFDYWPFVLACQ
;
A
#
# COMPACT_ATOMS: atom_id res chain seq x y z
N GLN A 1 1.19 25.12 -37.53
CA GLN A 1 0.53 25.11 -36.21
C GLN A 1 0.85 23.84 -35.41
N LEU A 2 0.51 22.63 -35.88
CA LEU A 2 0.84 21.39 -35.14
C LEU A 2 2.34 21.06 -35.12
N GLU A 3 3.00 21.25 -36.27
CA GLU A 3 4.45 21.04 -36.39
C GLU A 3 5.26 22.01 -35.53
N ASP A 4 4.81 23.26 -35.45
CA ASP A 4 5.44 24.29 -34.61
C ASP A 4 5.35 23.93 -33.12
N LEU A 5 4.20 23.40 -32.69
CA LEU A 5 3.99 22.96 -31.32
C LEU A 5 4.86 21.75 -30.97
N LYS A 6 5.00 20.80 -31.92
CA LYS A 6 5.85 19.62 -31.77
C LYS A 6 7.32 20.02 -31.60
N ASN A 7 7.82 20.92 -32.46
CA ASN A 7 9.18 21.43 -32.38
C ASN A 7 9.46 22.18 -31.07
N GLU A 8 8.46 22.92 -30.54
CA GLU A 8 8.58 23.59 -29.24
C GLU A 8 8.61 22.61 -28.05
N ILE A 9 7.86 21.50 -28.12
CA ILE A 9 7.89 20.43 -27.11
C ILE A 9 9.25 19.73 -27.11
N GLU A 10 9.76 19.34 -28.28
CA GLU A 10 11.05 18.66 -28.41
C GLU A 10 12.20 19.55 -27.90
N LYS A 11 12.16 20.85 -28.21
CA LYS A 11 13.12 21.84 -27.70
C LYS A 11 13.10 21.94 -26.17
N ARG A 12 11.93 21.92 -25.55
CA ARG A 12 11.78 21.94 -24.08
C ARG A 12 12.30 20.66 -23.45
N GLN A 13 12.03 19.51 -24.06
CA GLN A 13 12.52 18.22 -23.57
C GLN A 13 14.05 18.15 -23.62
N ALA A 14 14.68 18.58 -24.73
CA ALA A 14 16.13 18.62 -24.85
C ALA A 14 16.79 19.53 -23.80
N LYS A 15 16.22 20.73 -23.58
CA LYS A 15 16.72 21.68 -22.57
C LYS A 15 16.61 21.15 -21.13
N ASN A 16 15.54 20.40 -20.83
CA ASN A 16 15.37 19.80 -19.52
C ASN A 16 16.32 18.62 -19.30
N ALA A 17 16.55 17.80 -20.33
CA ALA A 17 17.48 16.67 -20.25
C ALA A 17 18.92 17.10 -19.99
N THR A 18 19.40 18.16 -20.66
CA THR A 18 20.75 18.68 -20.43
C THR A 18 20.91 19.28 -19.03
N ARG A 19 19.90 20.00 -18.55
CA ARG A 19 19.92 20.60 -17.21
C ARG A 19 19.94 19.55 -16.10
N LEU A 20 19.14 18.48 -16.23
CA LEU A 20 19.16 17.36 -15.28
C LEU A 20 20.51 16.64 -15.28
N SER A 21 21.14 16.47 -16.46
CA SER A 21 22.48 15.88 -16.55
C SER A 21 23.56 16.73 -15.85
N GLU A 22 23.44 18.05 -15.89
CA GLU A 22 24.35 18.95 -15.17
C GLU A 22 24.14 18.87 -13.65
N GLU A 23 22.89 18.80 -13.18
CA GLU A 23 22.57 18.64 -11.75
C GLU A 23 23.08 17.30 -11.19
N ILE A 24 22.95 16.21 -11.95
CA ILE A 24 23.49 14.88 -11.56
C ILE A 24 25.03 14.90 -11.50
N SER A 25 25.69 15.56 -12.45
CA SER A 25 27.15 15.71 -12.43
C SER A 25 27.65 16.52 -11.22
N GLN A 26 26.89 17.52 -10.76
CA GLN A 26 27.23 18.30 -9.58
C GLN A 26 27.12 17.49 -8.28
N LEU A 27 26.16 16.56 -8.20
CA LEU A 27 25.97 15.67 -7.06
C LEU A 27 27.01 14.54 -6.98
N GLY A 28 27.67 14.22 -8.09
CA GLY A 28 28.65 13.12 -8.18
C GLY A 28 30.08 13.46 -7.71
N ALA A 29 30.37 14.68 -7.27
CA ALA A 29 31.70 15.05 -6.81
C ALA A 29 31.94 14.57 -5.35
N PRO A 30 33.04 13.85 -5.05
CA PRO A 30 33.35 13.42 -3.68
C PRO A 30 33.62 14.64 -2.78
N THR A 31 32.81 14.85 -1.75
CA THR A 31 33.04 15.88 -0.72
C THR A 31 34.15 15.43 0.22
N GLN A 32 35.39 15.78 -0.12
CA GLN A 32 36.53 15.59 0.77
C GLN A 32 36.61 16.72 1.82
N GLY A 33 36.11 16.42 3.03
CA GLY A 33 36.65 16.91 4.29
C GLY A 33 36.08 18.20 4.87
N ARG A 34 35.57 18.13 6.12
CA ARG A 34 36.22 18.70 7.31
C ARG A 34 35.24 18.74 8.50
N GLU A 35 35.59 18.01 9.57
CA GLU A 35 35.04 18.18 10.92
C GLU A 35 35.40 19.56 11.49
N GLU A 36 34.45 20.24 12.16
CA GLU A 36 34.56 20.68 13.57
C GLU A 36 33.54 21.78 13.93
N LYS A 37 32.98 21.64 15.15
CA LYS A 37 32.42 22.66 16.07
C LYS A 37 31.04 23.26 15.74
N SER A 38 30.00 22.73 16.37
CA SER A 38 29.32 23.42 17.50
C SER A 38 28.13 22.62 18.03
N GLN A 39 28.12 22.42 19.36
CA GLN A 39 27.00 21.92 20.14
C GLN A 39 25.92 23.01 20.25
N GLN A 40 24.67 22.72 19.88
CA GLN A 40 23.52 22.77 20.80
C GLN A 40 22.19 22.41 20.12
N SER A 41 21.46 21.53 20.80
CA SER A 41 20.00 21.57 21.01
C SER A 41 19.15 20.45 20.40
N VAL A 42 18.41 19.84 21.33
CA VAL A 42 17.23 18.97 21.26
C VAL A 42 17.36 17.73 20.39
N SER A 43 17.99 16.72 20.99
CA SER A 43 17.93 15.32 20.58
C SER A 43 16.53 14.75 20.80
N GLU A 44 15.81 14.45 19.72
CA GLU A 44 14.73 13.46 19.73
C GLU A 44 15.30 12.10 19.34
N PHE A 45 15.40 11.22 20.32
CA PHE A 45 15.87 9.85 20.14
C PHE A 45 14.73 9.02 19.54
N ILE A 46 14.86 8.60 18.29
CA ILE A 46 13.95 7.58 17.74
C ILE A 46 14.50 6.21 18.12
N GLN A 47 13.82 5.54 19.04
CA GLN A 47 14.22 4.23 19.52
C GLN A 47 13.60 3.13 18.66
N CYS A 48 14.42 2.49 17.82
CA CYS A 48 14.09 1.25 17.14
C CYS A 48 14.73 0.08 17.90
N GLY A 49 14.03 -0.44 18.92
CA GLY A 49 14.54 -1.53 19.76
C GLY A 49 15.70 -1.10 20.70
N LYS A 50 16.74 -1.93 20.86
CA LYS A 50 17.87 -1.71 21.81
C LYS A 50 18.98 -0.77 21.31
N VAL A 51 18.76 -0.07 20.20
CA VAL A 51 19.76 0.81 19.58
C VAL A 51 19.21 2.23 19.49
N THR A 52 20.00 3.19 19.97
CA THR A 52 19.71 4.63 19.92
C THR A 52 20.46 5.26 18.76
N PHE A 53 19.73 5.94 17.87
CA PHE A 53 20.29 6.77 16.82
C PHE A 53 19.89 8.24 17.05
N GLN A 54 20.81 9.15 16.72
CA GLN A 54 20.52 10.59 16.67
C GLN A 54 20.42 11.02 15.21
N LEU A 55 19.33 11.68 14.84
CA LEU A 55 19.09 12.18 13.49
C LEU A 55 19.37 13.70 13.42
N PRO A 56 20.08 14.20 12.39
CA PRO A 56 20.22 15.64 12.14
C PRO A 56 18.91 16.27 11.67
N ALA A 57 18.68 17.53 12.04
CA ALA A 57 17.38 18.22 12.03
C ALA A 57 16.74 18.53 10.65
N ASP A 58 17.37 18.24 9.51
CA ASP A 58 16.92 18.77 8.20
C ASP A 58 16.57 17.72 7.14
N ILE A 59 16.25 16.49 7.55
CA ILE A 59 15.80 15.45 6.60
C ILE A 59 14.27 15.37 6.66
N SER A 60 13.62 15.97 5.66
CA SER A 60 12.23 15.60 5.30
C SER A 60 12.20 14.09 5.07
N PRO A 61 11.38 13.31 5.79
CA PRO A 61 11.57 11.88 5.79
C PRO A 61 11.16 11.29 4.45
N GLU A 62 12.17 10.70 3.78
CA GLU A 62 12.00 9.89 2.58
C GLU A 62 11.02 8.73 2.84
N PRO A 63 10.38 8.19 1.77
CA PRO A 63 9.25 7.27 1.88
C PRO A 63 9.55 5.95 2.63
N GLU A 64 10.81 5.66 2.91
CA GLU A 64 11.29 4.47 3.65
C GLU A 64 10.94 4.53 5.15
N GLU A 65 10.88 5.73 5.74
CA GLU A 65 10.49 5.89 7.15
C GLU A 65 9.00 5.56 7.37
N ARG A 66 8.17 5.80 6.35
CA ARG A 66 6.76 5.39 6.35
C ARG A 66 6.60 3.88 6.33
N VAL A 67 7.53 3.15 5.74
CA VAL A 67 7.48 1.67 5.64
C VAL A 67 7.69 1.05 7.02
N CYS A 68 8.60 1.60 7.83
CA CYS A 68 8.85 1.13 9.20
C CYS A 68 7.67 1.41 10.15
N HIS A 69 7.05 2.59 10.05
CA HIS A 69 5.85 2.89 10.84
C HIS A 69 4.63 2.06 10.40
N PHE A 70 4.52 1.75 9.10
CA PHE A 70 3.47 0.89 8.54
C PHE A 70 3.63 -0.57 8.96
N SER A 71 4.87 -1.07 9.02
CA SER A 71 5.15 -2.46 9.40
C SER A 71 4.80 -2.76 10.87
N TRP A 72 5.02 -1.81 11.78
CA TRP A 72 4.66 -1.97 13.20
C TRP A 72 3.15 -1.98 13.42
N ARG A 73 2.40 -1.04 12.82
CA ARG A 73 0.92 -1.02 12.94
C ARG A 73 0.28 -2.29 12.37
N SER A 74 0.96 -2.96 11.43
CA SER A 74 0.51 -4.21 10.83
C SER A 74 0.62 -5.42 11.78
N SER A 75 1.61 -5.48 12.68
CA SER A 75 1.84 -6.68 13.51
C SER A 75 0.76 -6.85 14.59
N THR A 76 0.44 -5.79 15.33
CA THR A 76 -0.64 -5.81 16.35
C THR A 76 -1.99 -6.13 15.71
N LEU A 77 -2.29 -5.55 14.55
CA LEU A 77 -3.52 -5.86 13.80
C LEU A 77 -3.56 -7.33 13.34
N LYS A 78 -2.44 -7.89 12.89
CA LYS A 78 -2.37 -9.31 12.53
C LYS A 78 -2.63 -10.22 13.73
N GLU A 79 -2.10 -9.89 14.90
CA GLU A 79 -2.33 -10.66 16.12
C GLU A 79 -3.78 -10.57 16.62
N THR A 80 -4.37 -9.38 16.60
CA THR A 80 -5.78 -9.21 17.00
C THR A 80 -6.71 -9.93 16.02
N LEU A 81 -6.46 -9.86 14.70
CA LEU A 81 -7.22 -10.62 13.71
C LEU A 81 -7.10 -12.12 13.89
N LYS A 82 -5.91 -12.65 14.22
CA LYS A 82 -5.74 -14.07 14.57
C LYS A 82 -6.56 -14.48 15.79
N LYS A 83 -6.60 -13.64 16.83
CA LYS A 83 -7.40 -13.91 18.05
C LYS A 83 -8.90 -13.84 17.81
N LEU A 84 -9.33 -13.00 16.87
CA LEU A 84 -10.73 -12.83 16.48
C LEU A 84 -11.15 -13.76 15.33
N GLN A 85 -10.27 -14.66 14.90
CA GLN A 85 -10.52 -15.57 13.80
C GLN A 85 -11.52 -16.65 14.22
N ALA A 86 -12.82 -16.33 14.13
CA ALA A 86 -13.87 -17.32 14.23
C ALA A 86 -13.86 -18.19 12.96
N THR A 87 -14.09 -19.49 13.12
CA THR A 87 -14.32 -20.36 11.96
C THR A 87 -15.74 -20.10 11.47
N VAL A 88 -15.86 -19.15 10.55
CA VAL A 88 -17.13 -18.84 9.89
C VAL A 88 -17.19 -19.62 8.59
N THR A 89 -18.33 -20.26 8.34
CA THR A 89 -18.65 -20.88 7.05
C THR A 89 -19.81 -20.12 6.40
N LEU A 90 -19.98 -20.26 5.10
CA LEU A 90 -21.04 -19.62 4.35
C LEU A 90 -22.22 -20.58 4.20
N ASP A 91 -23.43 -20.07 4.40
CA ASP A 91 -24.66 -20.84 4.30
C ASP A 91 -25.11 -20.94 2.83
N PRO A 92 -25.07 -22.13 2.20
CA PRO A 92 -25.49 -22.32 0.81
C PRO A 92 -26.97 -22.07 0.55
N ASP A 93 -27.81 -22.22 1.58
CA ASP A 93 -29.26 -22.09 1.45
C ASP A 93 -29.65 -20.62 1.29
N THR A 94 -28.91 -19.73 1.94
CA THR A 94 -29.07 -18.27 1.81
C THR A 94 -28.41 -17.69 0.55
N ALA A 95 -27.47 -18.42 -0.06
CA ALA A 95 -26.61 -17.89 -1.12
C ALA A 95 -27.39 -17.56 -2.40
N HIS A 96 -27.22 -16.33 -2.89
CA HIS A 96 -27.83 -15.91 -4.16
C HIS A 96 -27.36 -16.79 -5.34
N PRO A 97 -28.23 -17.08 -6.34
CA PRO A 97 -27.88 -18.01 -7.44
C PRO A 97 -26.70 -17.58 -8.34
N ASP A 98 -26.36 -16.30 -8.39
CA ASP A 98 -25.13 -15.80 -9.04
C ASP A 98 -23.83 -16.13 -8.28
N LEU A 99 -23.91 -16.61 -7.03
CA LEU A 99 -22.75 -16.89 -6.20
C LEU A 99 -22.33 -18.35 -6.30
N VAL A 100 -21.00 -18.55 -6.32
CA VAL A 100 -20.36 -19.86 -6.27
C VAL A 100 -19.52 -19.92 -5.00
N LEU A 101 -19.91 -20.82 -4.11
CA LEU A 101 -19.18 -21.12 -2.89
C LEU A 101 -18.09 -22.16 -3.17
N SER A 102 -16.98 -22.08 -2.45
CA SER A 102 -15.99 -23.15 -2.40
C SER A 102 -16.54 -24.37 -1.66
N GLU A 103 -15.93 -25.54 -1.88
CA GLU A 103 -16.32 -26.79 -1.21
C GLU A 103 -16.19 -26.70 0.32
N ASP A 104 -15.21 -25.96 0.81
CA ASP A 104 -15.00 -25.73 2.24
C ASP A 104 -15.92 -24.64 2.83
N LEU A 105 -16.79 -24.03 2.01
CA LEU A 105 -17.72 -22.97 2.36
C LEU A 105 -17.06 -21.74 3.00
N LYS A 106 -15.76 -21.50 2.77
CA LYS A 106 -15.04 -20.35 3.33
C LYS A 106 -14.79 -19.23 2.33
N SER A 107 -15.06 -19.48 1.06
CA SER A 107 -14.84 -18.52 -0.02
C SER A 107 -16.07 -18.44 -0.92
N VAL A 108 -16.27 -17.25 -1.47
CA VAL A 108 -17.34 -16.97 -2.42
C VAL A 108 -16.78 -16.19 -3.59
N ARG A 109 -17.24 -16.52 -4.79
CA ARG A 109 -17.03 -15.73 -6.00
C ARG A 109 -18.33 -15.54 -6.74
N ARG A 110 -18.42 -14.48 -7.53
CA ARG A 110 -19.53 -14.32 -8.47
C ARG A 110 -19.29 -15.22 -9.69
N GLY A 111 -20.28 -16.04 -10.03
CA GLY A 111 -20.28 -16.85 -11.26
C GLY A 111 -20.57 -16.01 -12.49
N GLU A 112 -20.22 -16.55 -13.66
CA GLU A 112 -20.52 -15.91 -14.96
C GLU A 112 -22.00 -15.98 -15.34
N ARG A 113 -22.71 -16.99 -14.83
CA ARG A 113 -24.13 -17.21 -15.08
C ARG A 113 -24.85 -17.50 -13.77
N ARG A 114 -26.11 -17.06 -13.71
CA ARG A 114 -27.04 -17.43 -12.65
C ARG A 114 -27.21 -18.95 -12.63
N ARG A 115 -27.03 -19.57 -11.48
CA ARG A 115 -27.23 -21.01 -11.30
C ARG A 115 -28.72 -21.32 -11.25
N ASP A 116 -29.09 -22.48 -11.78
CA ASP A 116 -30.43 -23.02 -11.62
C ASP A 116 -30.47 -23.77 -10.28
N LEU A 117 -31.12 -23.16 -9.29
CA LEU A 117 -31.22 -23.67 -7.92
C LEU A 117 -32.70 -23.79 -7.57
N PRO A 118 -33.08 -24.77 -6.73
CA PRO A 118 -34.44 -24.88 -6.26
C PRO A 118 -34.85 -23.63 -5.48
N ASP A 119 -36.14 -23.31 -5.55
CA ASP A 119 -36.73 -22.20 -4.82
C ASP A 119 -36.56 -22.42 -3.31
N ASN A 120 -36.06 -21.41 -2.61
CA ASN A 120 -35.82 -21.46 -1.17
C ASN A 120 -36.12 -20.08 -0.56
N PRO A 121 -37.08 -19.98 0.39
CA PRO A 121 -37.46 -18.69 0.99
C PRO A 121 -36.32 -17.99 1.76
N GLU A 122 -35.28 -18.72 2.17
CA GLU A 122 -34.12 -18.15 2.85
C GLU A 122 -33.09 -17.56 1.86
N ARG A 123 -33.26 -17.82 0.56
CA ARG A 123 -32.30 -17.42 -0.48
C ARG A 123 -32.47 -15.96 -0.85
N PHE A 124 -31.36 -15.24 -0.96
CA PHE A 124 -31.39 -13.92 -1.58
C PHE A 124 -31.59 -14.04 -3.09
N ASP A 125 -32.63 -13.40 -3.62
CA ASP A 125 -32.94 -13.42 -5.05
C ASP A 125 -32.60 -12.14 -5.80
N TYR A 126 -32.51 -11.01 -5.08
CA TYR A 126 -32.32 -9.70 -5.70
C TYR A 126 -30.87 -9.22 -5.64
N TRP A 127 -30.22 -9.36 -4.49
CA TRP A 127 -28.83 -8.96 -4.29
C TRP A 127 -27.92 -10.19 -4.15
N PRO A 128 -26.68 -10.14 -4.68
CA PRO A 128 -25.74 -11.25 -4.62
C PRO A 128 -25.11 -11.37 -3.23
N PHE A 129 -25.93 -11.70 -2.24
CA PHE A 129 -25.55 -11.88 -0.84
C PHE A 129 -25.58 -13.35 -0.43
N VAL A 130 -24.91 -13.64 0.67
CA VAL A 130 -24.88 -14.94 1.36
C VAL A 130 -24.63 -14.67 2.84
N LEU A 131 -25.24 -15.44 3.73
CA LEU A 131 -25.04 -15.33 5.17
C LEU A 131 -23.92 -16.26 5.66
N ALA A 132 -23.40 -15.92 6.84
CA ALA A 132 -22.52 -16.77 7.60
C ALA A 132 -23.33 -17.80 8.41
N CYS A 133 -22.86 -19.05 8.42
CA CYS A 133 -23.28 -20.10 9.34
C CYS A 133 -22.26 -20.20 10.49
N GLN A 134 -22.76 -20.31 11.72
CA GLN A 134 -21.97 -20.37 12.96
C GLN A 134 -21.93 -21.80 13.51
#